data_AF-A0A6G8FL01-F1
#
_entry.id   AF-A0A6G8FL01-F1
#
_cell.length_a   1.000
_cell.length_b   1.000
_cell.length_c   1.000
_cell.angle_alpha   90.00
_cell.angle_beta   90.00
_cell.angle_gamma   90.00
#
_symmetry.space_group_name_H-M   'P 1'
#
loop_
_entity.id
_entity.type
_entity.pdbx_description
1 polymer ?
#
loop_
_entity_poly.entity_id
_entity_poly.type
_entity_poly.pdbx_seq_one_letter_code
_entity_poly.pdbx_strand_id
1 'polypeptide(L)'
;MTAKGIWITAWSVVGLLVLGGGLIFGKVFMDKGATEQPLSDRSAMELAYQDGMRQVQETFTEYLLENYEGVAAVEWEGVEVEWRDSPVFGPSLLGNGVASDFKVYVNDTDYFTSYYWLNDKMEYDHDLERYVPTGTLSPKNMDMRIEDGISGLREETGSAFDEFRKSATGSPGARVVYDLEIHEPRY
;
A
#
# COMPACT_ATOMS: atom_id res chain seq x y z
N MET A 1 -48.20 9.75 -22.40
CA MET A 1 -47.20 9.42 -23.44
C MET A 1 -46.08 10.46 -23.33
N THR A 2 -45.23 10.49 -22.30
CA THR A 2 -44.16 9.58 -21.84
C THR A 2 -43.08 9.25 -22.88
N ALA A 3 -41.84 9.60 -22.49
CA ALA A 3 -40.50 9.11 -22.86
C ALA A 3 -39.59 10.26 -23.33
N LYS A 4 -38.34 10.49 -22.91
CA LYS A 4 -37.32 9.89 -22.02
C LYS A 4 -36.24 11.01 -21.92
N GLY A 5 -35.47 11.25 -20.87
CA GLY A 5 -35.01 10.37 -19.81
C GLY A 5 -33.49 10.55 -19.67
N ILE A 6 -33.07 11.13 -18.55
CA ILE A 6 -31.87 10.77 -17.76
C ILE A 6 -30.51 11.08 -18.41
N TRP A 7 -29.91 12.21 -18.00
CA TRP A 7 -28.50 12.58 -18.20
C TRP A 7 -27.71 12.62 -16.87
N ILE A 8 -28.08 11.79 -15.89
CA ILE A 8 -27.41 11.73 -14.59
C ILE A 8 -27.25 10.26 -14.18
N THR A 9 -26.23 9.57 -14.68
CA THR A 9 -25.84 8.25 -14.14
C THR A 9 -24.35 7.92 -14.23
N ALA A 10 -23.47 8.79 -14.77
CA ALA A 10 -22.05 8.47 -14.84
C ALA A 10 -21.24 8.84 -13.58
N TRP A 11 -21.70 9.78 -12.75
CA TRP A 11 -20.95 10.24 -11.56
C TRP A 11 -21.36 9.55 -10.24
N SER A 12 -22.42 8.73 -10.25
CA SER A 12 -22.95 8.11 -9.02
C SER A 12 -22.27 6.79 -8.66
N VAL A 13 -21.59 6.12 -9.59
CA VAL A 13 -20.99 4.80 -9.34
C VAL A 13 -19.57 4.91 -8.76
N VAL A 14 -18.79 5.92 -9.16
CA VAL A 14 -17.45 6.14 -8.59
C VAL A 14 -17.52 6.70 -7.17
N GLY A 15 -18.51 7.56 -6.87
CA GLY A 15 -18.74 8.07 -5.51
C GLY A 15 -19.19 7.01 -4.49
N LEU A 16 -19.81 5.91 -4.95
CA LEU A 16 -20.30 4.84 -4.07
C LEU A 16 -19.21 3.83 -3.67
N LEU A 17 -18.17 3.64 -4.50
CA LEU A 17 -17.03 2.78 -4.14
C LEU A 17 -16.06 3.47 -3.17
N VAL A 18 -15.88 4.80 -3.30
CA VAL A 18 -15.01 5.58 -2.38
C VAL A 18 -15.65 5.76 -1.00
N LEU A 19 -16.99 5.84 -0.91
CA LEU A 19 -17.68 5.93 0.39
C LEU A 19 -17.88 4.56 1.07
N GLY A 20 -17.96 3.47 0.31
CA GLY A 20 -18.08 2.12 0.86
C GLY A 20 -16.78 1.60 1.50
N GLY A 21 -15.63 1.83 0.86
CA GLY A 21 -14.33 1.41 1.38
C GLY A 21 -13.85 2.24 2.57
N GLY A 22 -14.04 3.56 2.53
CA GLY A 22 -13.54 4.47 3.59
C GLY A 22 -14.32 4.42 4.91
N LEU A 23 -15.62 4.13 4.88
CA LEU A 23 -16.45 4.17 6.10
C LEU A 23 -16.39 2.89 6.94
N ILE A 24 -16.10 1.73 6.33
CA ILE A 24 -15.92 0.48 7.08
C ILE A 24 -14.53 0.47 7.75
N PHE A 25 -13.48 0.93 7.06
CA PHE A 25 -12.13 1.00 7.61
C PHE A 25 -11.97 2.08 8.69
N GLY A 26 -12.57 3.27 8.53
CA GLY A 26 -12.44 4.36 9.51
C GLY A 26 -13.15 4.11 10.85
N LYS A 27 -14.21 3.29 10.88
CA LYS A 27 -14.98 3.03 12.12
C LYS A 27 -14.39 1.92 12.99
N VAL A 28 -13.72 0.94 12.39
CA VAL A 28 -13.07 -0.16 13.14
C VAL A 28 -11.80 0.32 13.87
N PHE A 29 -11.13 1.35 13.35
CA PHE A 29 -9.85 1.83 13.91
C PHE A 29 -9.96 2.84 15.07
N MET A 30 -11.08 3.53 15.27
CA MET A 30 -11.22 4.48 16.40
C MET A 30 -11.59 3.82 17.74
N ASP A 31 -12.06 2.57 17.73
CA ASP A 31 -12.53 1.88 18.96
C ASP A 31 -11.46 0.98 19.62
N LYS A 32 -10.30 0.78 18.97
CA LYS A 32 -9.20 -0.06 19.49
C LYS A 32 -7.98 0.75 19.95
N GLY A 33 -8.20 1.97 20.42
CA GLY A 33 -7.19 2.71 21.16
C GLY A 33 -6.81 1.96 22.44
N ALA A 34 -5.58 1.45 22.49
CA ALA A 34 -4.84 1.08 23.69
C ALA A 34 -5.59 0.19 24.70
N THR A 35 -5.62 -1.13 24.46
CA THR A 35 -5.80 -2.09 25.55
C THR A 35 -4.65 -3.11 25.49
N GLU A 36 -4.00 -3.29 26.63
CA GLU A 36 -2.84 -4.13 26.92
C GLU A 36 -3.09 -5.60 26.51
N GLN A 37 -3.01 -5.92 25.21
CA GLN A 37 -2.91 -7.29 24.76
C GLN A 37 -1.43 -7.68 24.71
N PRO A 38 -1.00 -8.75 25.39
CA PRO A 38 0.37 -9.20 25.25
C PRO A 38 0.64 -9.49 23.76
N LEU A 39 1.81 -9.08 23.26
CA LEU A 39 2.35 -9.29 21.90
C LEU A 39 2.51 -10.78 21.49
N SER A 40 1.85 -11.69 22.21
CA SER A 40 1.60 -13.09 21.89
C SER A 40 0.22 -13.33 21.25
N ASP A 41 -0.66 -12.32 21.23
CA ASP A 41 -1.95 -12.39 20.55
C ASP A 41 -1.80 -12.00 19.08
N ARG A 42 -2.20 -12.90 18.18
CA ARG A 42 -2.19 -12.69 16.74
C ARG A 42 -2.94 -11.43 16.34
N SER A 43 -4.07 -11.11 16.97
CA SER A 43 -4.82 -9.88 16.66
C SER A 43 -4.06 -8.59 16.99
N ALA A 44 -3.24 -8.60 18.04
CA ALA A 44 -2.38 -7.45 18.37
C ALA A 44 -1.23 -7.31 17.37
N MET A 45 -0.65 -8.43 16.94
CA MET A 45 0.39 -8.46 15.90
C MET A 45 -0.14 -7.96 14.56
N GLU A 46 -1.34 -8.40 14.18
CA GLU A 46 -2.05 -7.95 12.97
C GLU A 46 -2.21 -6.42 12.96
N LEU A 47 -2.62 -5.81 14.07
CA LEU A 47 -2.72 -4.35 14.19
C LEU A 47 -1.35 -3.66 14.05
N ALA A 48 -0.30 -4.22 14.65
CA ALA A 48 1.06 -3.69 14.51
C ALA A 48 1.57 -3.77 13.06
N TYR A 49 1.29 -4.88 12.36
CA TYR A 49 1.64 -5.03 10.94
C TYR A 49 0.90 -4.04 10.05
N GLN A 50 -0.41 -3.87 10.27
CA GLN A 50 -1.21 -2.89 9.54
C GLN A 50 -0.70 -1.47 9.76
N ASP A 51 -0.34 -1.12 11.01
CA ASP A 51 0.23 0.19 11.32
C ASP A 51 1.57 0.43 10.61
N GLY A 52 2.47 -0.55 10.68
CA GLY A 52 3.76 -0.47 9.99
C GLY A 52 3.63 -0.40 8.48
N MET A 53 2.74 -1.21 7.89
CA MET A 53 2.52 -1.22 6.45
C MET A 53 1.83 0.04 5.96
N ARG A 54 0.88 0.59 6.71
CA ARG A 54 0.30 1.89 6.39
C ARG A 54 1.37 2.97 6.22
N GLN A 55 2.33 3.05 7.14
CA GLN A 55 3.44 4.00 7.04
C GLN A 55 4.29 3.77 5.78
N VAL A 56 4.56 2.51 5.41
CA VAL A 56 5.26 2.15 4.17
C VAL A 56 4.47 2.63 2.96
N GLN A 57 3.17 2.31 2.90
CA GLN A 57 2.30 2.64 1.77
C GLN A 57 2.18 4.15 1.58
N GLU A 58 1.92 4.90 2.67
CA GLU A 58 1.81 6.35 2.67
C GLU A 58 3.14 6.99 2.25
N THR A 59 4.26 6.61 2.88
CA THR A 59 5.59 7.21 2.60
C THR A 59 6.00 7.02 1.15
N PHE A 60 5.86 5.80 0.61
CA PHE A 60 6.23 5.54 -0.78
C PHE A 60 5.30 6.25 -1.75
N THR A 61 3.99 6.23 -1.49
CA THR A 61 3.01 6.86 -2.39
C THR A 61 3.19 8.37 -2.42
N GLU A 62 3.35 9.01 -1.26
CA GLU A 62 3.64 10.46 -1.18
C GLU A 62 4.92 10.79 -1.95
N TYR A 63 6.01 10.05 -1.71
CA TYR A 63 7.26 10.27 -2.42
C TYR A 63 7.09 10.16 -3.94
N LEU A 64 6.45 9.08 -4.40
CA LEU A 64 6.21 8.83 -5.80
C LEU A 64 5.39 9.96 -6.44
N LEU A 65 4.28 10.35 -5.82
CA LEU A 65 3.38 11.37 -6.36
C LEU A 65 3.94 12.78 -6.29
N GLU A 66 4.83 13.09 -5.34
CA GLU A 66 5.49 14.39 -5.27
C GLU A 66 6.65 14.52 -6.25
N ASN A 67 7.34 13.41 -6.55
CA ASN A 67 8.63 13.44 -7.25
C ASN A 67 8.58 12.87 -8.67
N TYR A 68 7.47 12.25 -9.09
CA TYR A 68 7.33 11.70 -10.43
C TYR A 68 6.06 12.22 -11.12
N GLU A 69 6.19 12.58 -12.39
CA GLU A 69 5.05 12.83 -13.28
C GLU A 69 4.73 11.58 -14.11
N GLY A 70 3.56 11.55 -14.73
CA GLY A 70 3.11 10.42 -15.55
C GLY A 70 2.53 9.24 -14.77
N VAL A 71 2.29 9.39 -13.46
CA VAL A 71 1.58 8.38 -12.65
C VAL A 71 0.07 8.56 -12.86
N ALA A 72 -0.61 7.53 -13.36
CA ALA A 72 -2.06 7.50 -13.48
C ALA A 72 -2.73 6.96 -12.21
N ALA A 73 -2.18 5.88 -11.65
CA ALA A 73 -2.69 5.29 -10.41
C ALA A 73 -1.62 4.53 -9.62
N VAL A 74 -1.85 4.39 -8.32
CA VAL A 74 -1.14 3.48 -7.42
C VAL A 74 -2.16 2.59 -6.75
N GLU A 75 -1.96 1.28 -6.79
CA GLU A 75 -2.82 0.31 -6.13
C GLU A 75 -1.97 -0.60 -5.26
N TRP A 76 -2.18 -0.54 -3.96
CA TRP A 76 -1.63 -1.48 -3.01
C TRP A 76 -2.53 -2.71 -2.92
N GLU A 77 -1.90 -3.87 -2.91
CA GLU A 77 -2.53 -5.10 -2.46
C GLU A 77 -2.44 -5.15 -0.92
N GLY A 78 -3.30 -5.97 -0.31
CA GLY A 78 -3.38 -6.10 1.14
C GLY A 78 -2.05 -6.47 1.82
N VAL A 79 -2.11 -6.67 3.13
CA VAL A 79 -0.95 -7.09 3.92
C VAL A 79 -0.88 -8.61 3.92
N GLU A 80 0.09 -9.13 3.17
CA GLU A 80 0.42 -10.54 3.17
C GLU A 80 1.16 -10.89 4.46
N VAL A 81 0.61 -11.86 5.21
CA VAL A 81 1.27 -12.39 6.41
C VAL A 81 1.50 -13.89 6.27
N GLU A 82 2.77 -14.26 6.18
CA GLU A 82 3.26 -15.62 6.33
C GLU A 82 3.55 -15.89 7.82
N TRP A 83 2.61 -16.56 8.49
CA TRP A 83 2.74 -16.94 9.89
C TRP A 83 3.78 -18.04 10.07
N ARG A 84 4.82 -17.75 10.85
CA ARG A 84 5.92 -18.67 11.17
C ARG A 84 5.91 -19.05 12.64
N ASP A 85 4.76 -19.52 13.09
CA ASP A 85 4.54 -19.90 14.48
C ASP A 85 5.45 -21.07 14.88
N SER A 86 6.10 -20.93 16.03
CA SER A 86 6.91 -22.00 16.60
C SER A 86 6.03 -22.96 17.41
N PRO A 87 6.16 -24.29 17.22
CA PRO A 87 5.51 -25.26 18.10
C PRO A 87 5.96 -25.16 19.57
N VAL A 88 7.14 -24.58 19.81
CA VAL A 88 7.76 -24.47 21.15
C VAL A 88 7.57 -23.08 21.74
N PHE A 89 7.68 -22.03 20.92
CA PHE A 89 7.69 -20.63 21.38
C PHE A 89 6.41 -19.85 21.04
N GLY A 90 5.48 -20.44 20.28
CA GLY A 90 4.27 -19.76 19.83
C GLY A 90 4.51 -18.77 18.68
N PRO A 91 3.56 -17.86 18.41
CA PRO A 91 3.67 -16.85 17.37
C PRO A 91 4.76 -15.81 17.71
N SER A 92 5.35 -15.21 16.68
CA SER A 92 6.41 -14.21 16.84
C SER A 92 6.19 -12.99 15.96
N LEU A 93 6.17 -11.79 16.56
CA LEU A 93 6.01 -10.54 15.81
C LEU A 93 7.13 -10.37 14.78
N LEU A 94 8.34 -10.75 15.16
CA LEU A 94 9.54 -10.55 14.35
C LEU A 94 9.85 -11.73 13.44
N GLY A 95 9.22 -12.89 13.68
CA GLY A 95 9.48 -14.12 12.92
C GLY A 95 8.65 -14.26 11.64
N ASN A 96 7.50 -13.58 11.56
CA ASN A 96 6.59 -13.69 10.44
C ASN A 96 7.10 -12.94 9.20
N GLY A 97 6.79 -13.50 8.03
CA GLY A 97 6.95 -12.78 6.77
C GLY A 97 5.79 -11.81 6.61
N VAL A 98 6.06 -10.52 6.49
CA VAL A 98 5.01 -9.51 6.30
C VAL A 98 5.36 -8.65 5.10
N ALA A 99 4.52 -8.67 4.08
CA ALA A 99 4.76 -7.98 2.81
C ALA A 99 3.47 -7.31 2.28
N SER A 100 3.64 -6.39 1.35
CA SER A 100 2.53 -5.77 0.61
C SER A 100 3.05 -5.46 -0.79
N ASP A 101 2.32 -5.97 -1.77
CA ASP A 101 2.56 -5.76 -3.19
C ASP A 101 1.88 -4.48 -3.65
N PHE A 102 2.38 -3.90 -4.74
CA PHE A 102 1.77 -2.72 -5.32
C PHE A 102 1.97 -2.64 -6.83
N LYS A 103 1.02 -1.96 -7.46
CA LYS A 103 0.99 -1.64 -8.89
C LYS A 103 1.05 -0.14 -9.08
N VAL A 104 1.97 0.30 -9.94
CA VAL A 104 2.05 1.71 -10.36
C VAL A 104 1.72 1.78 -11.84
N TYR A 105 0.61 2.43 -12.14
CA TYR A 105 0.05 2.56 -13.49
C TYR A 105 0.51 3.86 -14.13
N VAL A 106 0.87 3.80 -15.42
CA VAL A 106 1.04 5.00 -16.28
C VAL A 106 -0.21 5.33 -17.07
N ASN A 107 -1.07 4.35 -17.28
CA ASN A 107 -2.36 4.48 -17.94
C ASN A 107 -3.26 3.31 -17.50
N ASP A 108 -4.43 3.15 -18.12
CA ASP A 108 -5.40 2.13 -17.73
C ASP A 108 -4.94 0.67 -17.91
N THR A 109 -3.87 0.42 -18.68
CA THR A 109 -3.41 -0.92 -19.04
C THR A 109 -1.98 -1.24 -18.63
N ASP A 110 -1.10 -0.25 -18.61
CA ASP A 110 0.33 -0.43 -18.39
C ASP A 110 0.71 -0.04 -16.95
N TYR A 111 1.34 -0.98 -16.24
CA TYR A 111 1.77 -0.80 -14.85
C TYR A 111 2.97 -1.66 -14.52
N PHE A 112 3.78 -1.25 -13.54
CA PHE A 112 4.80 -2.13 -12.96
C PHE A 112 4.33 -2.62 -11.61
N THR A 113 4.73 -3.85 -11.29
CA THR A 113 4.53 -4.44 -9.98
C THR A 113 5.81 -4.34 -9.18
N SER A 114 5.69 -4.10 -7.88
CA SER A 114 6.78 -4.25 -6.94
C SER A 114 6.20 -4.58 -5.56
N TYR A 115 7.06 -4.77 -4.57
CA TYR A 115 6.65 -5.21 -3.24
C TYR A 115 7.55 -4.62 -2.16
N TYR A 116 7.05 -4.58 -0.93
CA TYR A 116 7.83 -4.25 0.26
C TYR A 116 7.63 -5.24 1.38
N TRP A 117 8.73 -5.71 1.96
CA TRP A 117 8.74 -6.42 3.23
C TRP A 117 8.76 -5.41 4.38
N LEU A 118 7.88 -5.61 5.38
CA LEU A 118 7.75 -4.72 6.51
C LEU A 118 9.07 -4.59 7.27
N ASN A 119 9.74 -5.69 7.57
CA ASN A 119 11.00 -5.73 8.33
C ASN A 119 12.21 -5.16 7.58
N ASP A 120 12.14 -5.03 6.25
CA ASP A 120 13.16 -4.31 5.50
C ASP A 120 12.98 -2.79 5.62
N LYS A 121 11.75 -2.33 5.88
CA LYS A 121 11.35 -0.92 5.84
C LYS A 121 11.20 -0.30 7.21
N MET A 122 10.76 -1.11 8.17
CA MET A 122 10.41 -0.70 9.50
C MET A 122 11.09 -1.64 10.51
N GLU A 123 11.50 -1.08 11.63
CA GLU A 123 11.99 -1.83 12.80
C GLU A 123 10.94 -1.71 13.91
N TYR A 124 10.68 -2.79 14.65
CA TYR A 124 9.77 -2.71 15.78
C TYR A 124 10.51 -2.17 17.00
N ASP A 125 10.11 -0.99 17.46
CA ASP A 125 10.64 -0.39 18.67
C ASP A 125 9.84 -0.91 19.88
N HIS A 126 10.52 -1.64 20.77
CA HIS A 126 9.90 -2.25 21.94
C HIS A 126 9.50 -1.23 23.02
N ASP A 127 10.18 -0.09 23.11
CA ASP A 127 9.87 0.94 24.10
C ASP A 127 8.66 1.77 23.66
N LEU A 128 8.49 1.94 22.34
CA LEU A 128 7.36 2.63 21.72
C LEU A 128 6.21 1.68 21.34
N GLU A 129 6.41 0.37 21.47
CA GLU A 129 5.49 -0.70 21.09
C GLU A 129 4.94 -0.57 19.66
N ARG A 130 5.76 -0.10 18.72
CA ARG A 130 5.33 0.14 17.33
C ARG A 130 6.46 0.04 16.32
N TYR A 131 6.09 -0.09 15.05
CA TYR A 131 7.03 -0.01 13.94
C TYR A 131 7.50 1.43 13.69
N VAL A 132 8.81 1.62 13.54
CA VAL A 132 9.46 2.88 13.20
C VAL A 132 10.24 2.75 11.87
N PRO A 133 10.25 3.78 11.01
CA PRO A 133 10.96 3.71 9.74
C PRO A 133 12.46 3.50 9.90
N THR A 134 13.01 2.60 9.09
CA THR A 134 14.45 2.46 8.90
C THR A 134 14.93 3.42 7.81
N GLY A 135 16.25 3.54 7.64
CA GLY A 135 16.85 4.33 6.55
C GLY A 135 16.58 3.78 5.13
N THR A 136 15.89 2.66 5.00
CA THR A 136 15.63 2.02 3.70
C THR A 136 14.50 2.69 2.94
N LEU A 137 13.56 3.38 3.60
CA LEU A 137 12.54 4.26 2.99
C LEU A 137 13.11 5.66 2.64
N SER A 138 14.39 5.74 2.30
CA SER A 138 15.01 7.00 1.88
C SER A 138 14.69 7.31 0.41
N PRO A 139 14.68 8.61 0.01
CA PRO A 139 14.49 9.03 -1.38
C PRO A 139 15.32 8.24 -2.39
N LYS A 140 16.61 8.03 -2.10
CA LYS A 140 17.53 7.26 -2.96
C LYS A 140 17.05 5.83 -3.24
N ASN A 141 16.53 5.15 -2.22
CA ASN A 141 16.11 3.75 -2.37
C ASN A 141 14.74 3.65 -3.03
N MET A 142 13.86 4.62 -2.78
CA MET A 142 12.58 4.71 -3.48
C MET A 142 12.80 5.01 -4.97
N ASP A 143 13.69 5.95 -5.30
CA ASP A 143 14.12 6.23 -6.68
C ASP A 143 14.57 4.95 -7.39
N MET A 144 15.50 4.22 -6.78
CA MET A 144 16.02 2.97 -7.35
C MET A 144 14.89 1.95 -7.61
N ARG A 145 13.96 1.78 -6.66
CA ARG A 145 12.83 0.85 -6.80
C ARG A 145 11.89 1.26 -7.94
N ILE A 146 11.65 2.55 -8.10
CA ILE A 146 10.82 3.12 -9.16
C ILE A 146 11.53 2.98 -10.52
N GLU A 147 12.81 3.33 -10.60
CA GLU A 147 13.62 3.24 -11.82
C GLU A 147 13.76 1.80 -12.34
N ASP A 148 13.93 0.84 -11.44
CA ASP A 148 13.93 -0.59 -11.80
C ASP A 148 12.58 -1.00 -12.42
N GLY A 149 11.47 -0.57 -11.83
CA GLY A 149 10.11 -0.85 -12.33
C GLY A 149 9.85 -0.23 -13.70
N ILE A 150 10.22 1.04 -13.90
CA ILE A 150 10.12 1.70 -15.21
C ILE A 150 10.99 0.98 -16.25
N SER A 151 12.21 0.61 -15.88
CA SER A 151 13.17 0.03 -16.83
C SER A 151 12.71 -1.32 -17.33
N GLY A 152 12.23 -2.20 -16.44
CA GLY A 152 11.65 -3.49 -16.83
C GLY A 152 10.49 -3.32 -17.82
N LEU A 153 9.59 -2.37 -17.58
CA LEU A 153 8.46 -2.14 -18.49
C LEU A 153 8.83 -1.49 -19.80
N ARG A 154 9.82 -0.60 -19.83
CA ARG A 154 10.31 -0.03 -21.09
C ARG A 154 10.87 -1.11 -22.00
N GLU A 155 11.54 -2.11 -21.43
CA GLU A 155 12.00 -3.28 -22.18
C GLU A 155 10.84 -4.11 -22.74
N GLU A 156 9.73 -4.23 -22.01
CA GLU A 156 8.56 -5.01 -22.42
C GLU A 156 7.62 -4.28 -23.40
N THR A 157 7.38 -2.99 -23.18
CA THR A 157 6.27 -2.23 -23.81
C THR A 157 6.73 -1.09 -24.74
N GLY A 158 7.99 -0.66 -24.68
CA GLY A 158 8.50 0.47 -25.46
C GLY A 158 8.21 1.85 -24.86
N SER A 159 7.68 2.80 -25.66
CA SER A 159 7.62 4.24 -25.35
C SER A 159 6.51 4.69 -24.40
N ALA A 160 5.70 3.78 -23.85
CA ALA A 160 4.55 4.12 -22.99
C ALA A 160 4.93 4.86 -21.70
N PHE A 161 6.23 4.91 -21.38
CA PHE A 161 6.78 5.49 -20.15
C PHE A 161 7.67 6.72 -20.40
N ASP A 162 7.60 7.35 -21.58
CA ASP A 162 8.33 8.61 -21.83
C ASP A 162 7.82 9.75 -20.95
N GLU A 163 6.53 9.71 -20.61
CA GLU A 163 5.88 10.65 -19.70
C GLU A 163 6.12 10.31 -18.22
N PHE A 164 6.44 9.05 -17.89
CA PHE A 164 6.80 8.67 -16.52
C PHE A 164 8.27 9.03 -16.26
N ARG A 165 8.50 10.05 -15.44
CA ARG A 165 9.85 10.50 -15.09
C ARG A 165 9.85 11.35 -13.84
N LYS A 166 11.04 11.52 -13.28
CA LYS A 166 11.26 12.40 -12.14
C LYS A 166 10.93 13.85 -12.52
N SER A 167 10.16 14.52 -11.69
CA SER A 167 9.65 15.87 -11.94
C SER A 167 9.40 16.61 -10.63
N ALA A 168 9.49 17.94 -10.69
CA ALA A 168 9.15 18.81 -9.56
C ALA A 168 7.65 19.10 -9.45
N THR A 169 6.86 18.74 -10.48
CA THR A 169 5.40 18.96 -10.48
C THR A 169 4.62 17.78 -9.91
N GLY A 170 5.24 16.59 -9.83
CA GLY A 170 4.60 15.38 -9.36
C GLY A 170 3.41 14.92 -10.23
N SER A 171 2.54 14.10 -9.64
CA SER A 171 1.33 13.52 -10.23
C SER A 171 0.09 13.77 -9.34
N PRO A 172 -0.35 15.02 -9.14
CA PRO A 172 -1.45 15.36 -8.22
C PRO A 172 -2.83 14.82 -8.65
N GLY A 173 -2.96 14.36 -9.90
CA GLY A 173 -4.19 13.76 -10.44
C GLY A 173 -4.24 12.24 -10.34
N ALA A 174 -3.20 11.59 -9.80
CA ALA A 174 -3.14 10.14 -9.72
C ALA A 174 -4.20 9.58 -8.76
N ARG A 175 -4.82 8.46 -9.15
CA ARG A 175 -5.70 7.71 -8.26
C ARG A 175 -4.86 6.87 -7.29
N VAL A 176 -5.24 6.82 -6.02
CA VAL A 176 -4.58 5.95 -5.04
C VAL A 176 -5.59 5.02 -4.41
N VAL A 177 -5.25 3.73 -4.34
CA VAL A 177 -5.96 2.71 -3.60
C VAL A 177 -5.00 2.11 -2.57
N TYR A 178 -5.33 2.30 -1.29
CA TYR A 178 -4.63 1.65 -0.18
C TYR A 178 -5.41 0.42 0.25
N ASP A 179 -4.69 -0.61 0.68
CA ASP A 179 -5.28 -1.82 1.26
C ASP A 179 -4.42 -2.31 2.42
N LEU A 180 -5.07 -2.48 3.57
CA LEU A 180 -4.44 -2.97 4.81
C LEU A 180 -5.12 -4.26 5.29
N GLU A 181 -6.01 -4.85 4.51
CA GLU A 181 -6.61 -6.14 4.84
C GLU A 181 -5.53 -7.21 4.92
N ILE A 182 -5.53 -7.98 6.01
CA ILE A 182 -4.55 -9.07 6.17
C ILE A 182 -5.05 -10.30 5.45
N HIS A 183 -4.15 -10.92 4.70
CA HIS A 183 -4.38 -12.17 4.02
C HIS A 183 -3.18 -13.09 4.16
N GLU A 184 -3.44 -14.40 4.18
CA GLU A 184 -2.39 -15.42 4.12
C GLU A 184 -2.12 -15.79 2.66
N PRO A 185 -0.84 -15.90 2.25
CA PRO A 185 -0.50 -16.30 0.88
C PRO A 185 -1.00 -17.73 0.60
N ARG A 186 -1.55 -17.95 -0.59
CA ARG A 186 -1.98 -19.29 -1.05
C ARG A 186 -0.96 -19.82 -2.06
N TYR A 187 -0.26 -20.89 -1.70
CA TYR A 187 0.70 -21.60 -2.55
C TYR A 187 0.09 -22.83 -3.23
#